data_AF-A0A0F9RTF4-F1
#
_entry.id   AF-A0A0F9RTF4-F1
#
_cell.length_a   1.000
_cell.length_b   1.000
_cell.length_c   1.000
_cell.angle_alpha   90.00
_cell.angle_beta   90.00
_cell.angle_gamma   90.00
#
_symmetry.space_group_name_H-M   'P 1'
#
loop_
_entity.id
_entity.type
_entity.pdbx_description
1 polymer ?
#
loop_
_entity_poly.entity_id
_entity_poly.type
_entity_poly.pdbx_seq_one_letter_code
_entity_poly.pdbx_strand_id
1 'polypeptide(L)'
;MKPNTFCSFCDKKIFKKERNLKNYKLHFCNRLCHQKYLKENSKDIIVKCNHCGKLLIKNTNSQRNSRTGLFFCNNLCKNRYLAKNKQWRKEETFSHLSRKKILYEKINFTCQYCSYNKNKKMLDIHHYDGNHNNNKIENLRVLCVWCHNLYHRLDINIDVPIIITKKELDIELNKYKKRSFEKCEKRIKKPKICYLCSKKFIPWNQKQKYCSYKCSSFSIRRVERPTKEELIELIEKNPMTKVGKMFDVSDNAIRKWARKYEINIKEVKSKVKMKICK
;
A
#
# COMPACT_ATOMS: atom_id res chain seq x y z
N MET A 1 20.74 -9.00 34.34
CA MET A 1 20.02 -7.95 35.11
C MET A 1 18.91 -8.61 35.92
N LYS A 2 18.78 -8.29 37.21
CA LYS A 2 17.75 -8.88 38.08
C LYS A 2 16.36 -8.38 37.66
N PRO A 3 15.33 -9.23 37.52
CA PRO A 3 13.98 -8.79 37.19
C PRO A 3 13.46 -7.76 38.20
N ASN A 4 12.74 -6.75 37.72
CA ASN A 4 12.24 -5.64 38.54
C ASN A 4 10.77 -5.29 38.28
N THR A 5 10.08 -6.06 37.44
CA THR A 5 8.63 -5.94 37.21
C THR A 5 8.08 -7.23 36.60
N PHE A 6 6.76 -7.30 36.41
CA PHE A 6 6.06 -8.43 35.81
C PHE A 6 5.49 -8.04 34.43
N CYS A 7 5.36 -9.03 33.55
CA CYS A 7 4.68 -8.85 32.28
C CYS A 7 3.16 -8.73 32.52
N SER A 8 2.54 -7.62 32.10
CA SER A 8 1.10 -7.35 32.20
C SER A 8 0.19 -8.27 31.38
N PHE A 9 0.72 -9.37 30.83
CA PHE A 9 -0.04 -10.34 30.04
C PHE A 9 0.18 -11.79 30.49
N CYS A 10 1.41 -12.18 30.79
CA CYS A 10 1.75 -13.56 31.15
C CYS A 10 2.41 -13.70 32.52
N ASP A 11 2.46 -12.60 33.29
CA ASP A 11 3.00 -12.51 34.65
C ASP A 11 4.44 -13.00 34.82
N LYS A 12 5.17 -13.18 33.72
CA LYS A 12 6.59 -13.54 33.75
C LYS A 12 7.41 -12.39 34.36
N LYS A 13 8.32 -12.71 35.27
CA LYS A 13 9.31 -11.77 35.83
C LYS A 13 10.21 -11.24 34.70
N ILE A 14 10.26 -9.92 34.53
CA ILE A 14 11.04 -9.24 33.49
C ILE A 14 11.82 -8.06 34.04
N PHE A 15 12.86 -7.66 33.31
CA PHE A 15 13.61 -6.44 33.60
C PHE A 15 13.19 -5.29 32.68
N LYS A 16 12.98 -4.09 33.23
CA LYS A 16 12.78 -2.83 32.51
C LYS A 16 13.68 -1.74 33.10
N LYS A 17 14.17 -0.85 32.24
CA LYS A 17 14.90 0.35 32.67
C LYS A 17 13.99 1.23 33.53
N GLU A 18 14.53 1.88 34.56
CA GLU A 18 13.78 2.71 35.50
C GLU A 18 12.93 3.80 34.81
N ARG A 19 13.49 4.47 33.79
CA ARG A 19 12.75 5.43 32.95
C ARG A 19 11.46 4.86 32.34
N ASN A 20 11.46 3.57 31.99
CA ASN A 20 10.30 2.93 31.39
C ASN A 20 9.25 2.57 32.45
N LEU A 21 9.68 2.21 33.67
CA LEU A 21 8.77 1.98 34.80
C LEU A 21 8.03 3.29 35.17
N LYS A 22 8.72 4.43 35.11
CA LYS A 22 8.12 5.75 35.35
C LYS A 22 7.15 6.16 34.24
N ASN A 23 7.49 5.93 32.98
CA ASN A 23 6.74 6.46 31.83
C ASN A 23 5.54 5.60 31.38
N TYR A 24 5.50 4.31 31.74
CA TYR A 24 4.49 3.39 31.23
C TYR A 24 3.87 2.57 32.35
N LYS A 25 2.53 2.54 32.43
CA LYS A 25 1.82 1.72 33.42
C LYS A 25 1.84 0.22 33.11
N LEU A 26 1.98 -0.15 31.83
CA LEU A 26 1.96 -1.54 31.37
C LEU A 26 3.33 -1.96 30.82
N HIS A 27 3.73 -3.19 31.10
CA HIS A 27 5.03 -3.72 30.73
C HIS A 27 4.90 -5.10 30.14
N PHE A 28 5.57 -5.35 29.02
CA PHE A 28 5.44 -6.62 28.32
C PHE A 28 6.78 -7.33 28.14
N CYS A 29 6.71 -8.65 28.22
CA CYS A 29 7.83 -9.55 28.03
C CYS A 29 8.46 -9.40 26.64
N ASN A 30 7.62 -9.25 25.63
CA ASN A 30 7.96 -9.10 24.23
C ASN A 30 6.76 -8.52 23.45
N ARG A 31 6.95 -8.32 22.15
CA ARG A 31 5.90 -7.82 21.25
C ARG A 31 4.67 -8.73 21.20
N LEU A 32 4.83 -10.04 21.35
CA LEU A 32 3.72 -11.00 21.31
C LEU A 32 2.82 -10.86 22.54
N CYS A 33 3.40 -10.77 23.75
CA CYS A 33 2.69 -10.46 25.00
C CYS A 33 1.86 -9.18 24.85
N HIS A 34 2.46 -8.11 24.30
CA HIS A 34 1.77 -6.85 24.05
C HIS A 34 0.61 -7.00 23.04
N GLN A 35 0.81 -7.71 21.94
CA GLN A 35 -0.23 -7.93 20.92
C GLN A 35 -1.39 -8.75 21.45
N LYS A 36 -1.13 -9.80 22.23
CA LYS A 36 -2.16 -10.63 22.84
C LYS A 36 -2.97 -9.83 23.85
N TYR A 37 -2.31 -9.07 24.72
CA TYR A 37 -2.96 -8.15 25.65
C TYR A 37 -3.89 -7.17 24.92
N LEU A 38 -3.41 -6.54 23.84
CA LEU A 38 -4.23 -5.62 23.05
C LEU A 38 -5.43 -6.32 22.40
N LYS A 39 -5.31 -7.59 22.00
CA LYS A 39 -6.39 -8.35 21.37
C LYS A 39 -7.48 -8.71 22.38
N GLU A 40 -7.09 -9.21 23.56
CA GLU A 40 -8.02 -9.61 24.62
C GLU A 40 -8.74 -8.40 25.25
N ASN A 41 -8.05 -7.26 25.35
CA ASN A 41 -8.63 -6.04 25.91
C ASN A 41 -9.32 -5.15 24.87
N SER A 42 -9.27 -5.49 23.58
CA SER A 42 -9.98 -4.73 22.55
C SER A 42 -11.38 -5.30 22.33
N LYS A 43 -12.41 -4.44 22.45
CA LYS A 43 -13.78 -4.79 22.09
C LYS A 43 -14.03 -4.46 20.62
N ASP A 44 -14.83 -5.28 19.95
CA ASP A 44 -15.30 -4.95 18.61
C ASP A 44 -16.38 -3.86 18.68
N ILE A 45 -16.32 -2.96 17.72
CA ILE A 45 -17.20 -1.80 17.54
C ILE A 45 -17.65 -1.77 16.08
N ILE A 46 -18.86 -1.26 15.86
CA ILE A 46 -19.40 -1.05 14.53
C ILE A 46 -19.18 0.41 14.14
N VAL A 47 -18.46 0.65 13.05
CA VAL A 47 -18.22 1.99 12.49
C VAL A 47 -18.68 2.05 11.04
N LYS A 48 -19.10 3.21 10.57
CA LYS A 48 -19.48 3.42 9.15
C LYS A 48 -18.26 3.83 8.33
N CYS A 49 -18.14 3.30 7.12
CA CYS A 49 -17.17 3.80 6.16
C CYS A 49 -17.54 5.21 5.71
N ASN A 50 -16.64 6.19 5.88
CA ASN A 50 -16.90 7.58 5.52
C ASN A 50 -17.02 7.82 4.00
N HIS A 51 -16.64 6.86 3.16
CA HIS A 51 -16.82 6.96 1.71
C HIS A 51 -18.11 6.32 1.20
N CYS A 52 -18.31 5.02 1.48
CA CYS A 52 -19.42 4.24 0.91
C CYS A 52 -20.55 3.95 1.90
N GLY A 53 -20.46 4.39 3.15
CA GLY A 53 -21.48 4.15 4.17
C GLY A 53 -21.50 2.72 4.75
N LYS A 54 -20.80 1.76 4.15
CA LYS A 54 -20.78 0.36 4.60
C LYS A 54 -20.37 0.24 6.07
N LEU A 55 -21.10 -0.56 6.84
CA LEU A 55 -20.77 -0.91 8.23
C LEU A 55 -19.52 -1.78 8.27
N LEU A 56 -18.58 -1.43 9.15
CA LEU A 56 -17.29 -2.08 9.35
C LEU A 56 -17.18 -2.48 10.82
N ILE A 57 -16.70 -3.70 11.05
CA ILE A 57 -16.28 -4.13 12.38
C ILE A 57 -14.84 -3.68 12.56
N LYS A 58 -14.59 -2.89 13.58
CA LYS A 58 -13.25 -2.44 14.02
C LYS A 58 -13.12 -2.73 15.50
N ASN A 59 -11.90 -2.66 16.02
CA ASN A 59 -11.70 -2.78 17.47
C ASN A 59 -11.55 -1.39 18.12
N THR A 60 -11.79 -1.30 19.43
CA THR A 60 -11.67 -0.05 20.20
C THR A 60 -10.30 0.62 20.06
N ASN A 61 -9.23 -0.16 19.89
CA ASN A 61 -7.89 0.37 19.63
C ASN A 61 -7.80 1.09 18.28
N SER A 62 -8.43 0.57 17.23
CA SER A 62 -8.50 1.23 15.92
C SER A 62 -9.23 2.57 16.00
N GLN A 63 -10.19 2.72 16.91
CA GLN A 63 -10.88 3.98 17.14
C GLN A 63 -10.02 4.96 17.91
N ARG A 64 -9.44 4.55 19.04
CA ARG A 64 -8.53 5.39 19.85
C ARG A 64 -7.33 5.90 19.04
N ASN A 65 -6.78 5.07 18.17
CA ASN A 65 -5.64 5.45 17.32
C ASN A 65 -6.03 6.32 16.11
N SER A 66 -7.32 6.43 15.81
CA SER A 66 -7.78 7.23 14.67
C SER A 66 -7.78 8.71 15.02
N ARG A 67 -6.70 9.41 14.68
CA ARG A 67 -6.57 10.86 14.89
C ARG A 67 -7.67 11.68 14.21
N THR A 68 -8.24 11.16 13.12
CA THR A 68 -9.24 11.86 12.31
C THR A 68 -10.67 11.37 12.56
N GLY A 69 -10.84 10.26 13.29
CA GLY A 69 -12.14 9.60 13.41
C GLY A 69 -12.69 9.00 12.10
N LEU A 70 -11.92 9.00 11.01
CA LEU A 70 -12.36 8.51 9.70
C LEU A 70 -12.03 7.02 9.52
N PHE A 71 -13.02 6.24 9.07
CA PHE A 71 -12.90 4.81 8.79
C PHE A 71 -13.21 4.50 7.33
N PHE A 72 -12.46 3.56 6.78
CA PHE A 72 -12.59 3.18 5.38
C PHE A 72 -12.64 1.67 5.19
N CYS A 73 -13.49 1.26 4.25
CA CYS A 73 -13.66 -0.12 3.84
C CYS A 73 -12.36 -0.72 3.29
N ASN A 74 -11.60 0.11 2.54
CA ASN A 74 -10.32 -0.20 1.92
C ASN A 74 -9.62 1.10 1.48
N ASN A 75 -8.41 0.98 0.93
CA ASN A 75 -7.65 2.13 0.43
C ASN A 75 -8.34 2.85 -0.74
N LEU A 76 -9.18 2.17 -1.53
CA LEU A 76 -9.93 2.83 -2.61
C LEU A 76 -11.00 3.77 -2.04
N CYS A 77 -11.78 3.32 -1.06
CA CYS A 77 -12.72 4.14 -0.28
C CYS A 77 -12.00 5.36 0.32
N LYS A 78 -10.84 5.15 0.95
CA LYS A 78 -10.02 6.23 1.52
C LYS A 78 -9.60 7.25 0.45
N ASN A 79 -9.01 6.79 -0.65
CA ASN A 79 -8.49 7.68 -1.69
C ASN A 79 -9.60 8.48 -2.37
N ARG A 80 -10.75 7.85 -2.66
CA ARG A 80 -11.91 8.54 -3.24
C ARG A 80 -12.50 9.58 -2.29
N TYR A 81 -12.59 9.25 -1.00
CA TYR A 81 -13.04 10.20 0.03
C TYR A 81 -12.10 11.41 0.13
N LEU A 82 -10.79 11.18 0.15
CA LEU A 82 -9.80 12.26 0.21
C LEU A 82 -9.80 13.13 -1.05
N ALA A 83 -10.01 12.53 -2.23
CA ALA A 83 -10.12 13.25 -3.49
C ALA A 83 -11.38 14.15 -3.51
N LYS A 84 -12.53 13.63 -3.04
CA LYS A 84 -13.80 14.37 -3.01
C LYS A 84 -13.79 15.48 -1.96
N ASN A 85 -13.29 15.20 -0.76
CA ASN A 85 -13.36 16.13 0.37
C ASN A 85 -12.18 17.11 0.46
N LYS A 86 -11.31 17.17 -0.56
CA LYS A 86 -10.16 18.09 -0.68
C LYS A 86 -9.44 18.37 0.65
N GLN A 87 -9.28 17.34 1.48
CA GLN A 87 -8.65 17.47 2.80
C GLN A 87 -7.13 17.27 2.70
N TRP A 88 -6.54 17.68 1.58
CA TRP A 88 -5.11 17.92 1.50
C TRP A 88 -4.93 19.33 2.02
N ARG A 89 -4.39 19.44 3.25
CA ARG A 89 -4.01 20.65 4.00
C ARG A 89 -4.45 21.97 3.33
N LYS A 90 -5.40 22.69 3.96
CA LYS A 90 -5.83 24.04 3.55
C LYS A 90 -4.69 25.05 3.43
N GLU A 91 -3.54 24.76 4.03
CA GLU A 91 -2.30 25.52 3.83
C GLU A 91 -1.37 24.73 2.93
N GLU A 92 -0.89 25.35 1.85
CA GLU A 92 0.12 24.87 0.91
C GLU A 92 1.51 24.70 1.57
N THR A 93 1.54 24.04 2.73
CA THR A 93 2.75 23.68 3.45
C THR A 93 3.35 22.45 2.79
N PHE A 94 4.25 22.69 1.85
CA PHE A 94 5.13 21.67 1.30
C PHE A 94 5.90 20.96 2.42
N SER A 95 6.28 19.69 2.19
CA SER A 95 7.20 19.00 3.11
C SER A 95 8.52 19.79 3.22
N HIS A 96 9.24 19.67 4.34
CA HIS A 96 10.52 20.37 4.53
C HIS A 96 11.50 20.08 3.37
N LEU A 97 11.57 18.83 2.92
CA LEU A 97 12.38 18.42 1.76
C LEU A 97 11.95 19.09 0.46
N SER A 98 10.64 19.18 0.22
CA SER A 98 10.08 19.83 -0.96
C SER A 98 10.37 21.34 -0.97
N ARG A 99 10.22 22.02 0.17
CA ARG A 99 10.55 23.45 0.31
C ARG A 99 12.03 23.71 0.05
N LYS A 100 12.90 22.93 0.70
CA LYS A 100 14.36 23.01 0.54
C LYS A 100 14.75 22.89 -0.93
N LYS A 101 14.18 21.93 -1.64
CA LYS A 101 14.45 21.73 -3.06
C LYS A 101 14.03 22.94 -3.92
N ILE A 102 12.78 23.41 -3.78
CA ILE A 102 12.24 24.52 -4.58
C ILE A 102 13.07 25.80 -4.38
N LEU A 103 13.36 26.14 -3.13
CA LEU A 103 14.12 27.35 -2.81
C LEU A 103 15.55 27.27 -3.36
N TYR A 104 16.20 26.11 -3.21
CA TYR A 104 17.59 25.95 -3.62
C TYR A 104 17.73 25.98 -5.15
N GLU A 105 16.81 25.35 -5.88
CA GLU A 105 16.81 25.39 -7.34
C GLU A 105 16.57 26.81 -7.87
N LYS A 106 15.67 27.60 -7.25
CA LYS A 106 15.37 28.97 -7.69
C LYS A 106 16.55 29.94 -7.53
N ILE A 107 17.36 29.77 -6.49
CA ILE A 107 18.56 30.59 -6.23
C ILE A 107 19.85 29.94 -6.74
N ASN A 108 19.76 28.88 -7.54
CA ASN A 108 20.91 28.15 -8.06
C ASN A 108 21.91 27.68 -6.98
N PHE A 109 21.39 27.20 -5.84
CA PHE A 109 22.18 26.67 -4.73
C PHE A 109 23.21 27.67 -4.19
N THR A 110 22.82 28.94 -4.04
CA THR A 110 23.66 30.01 -3.51
C THR A 110 23.09 30.58 -2.21
N CYS A 111 23.96 31.06 -1.31
CA CYS A 111 23.54 31.85 -0.15
C CYS A 111 23.06 33.23 -0.61
N GLN A 112 21.91 33.70 -0.12
CA GLN A 112 21.37 35.00 -0.52
C GLN A 112 22.14 36.21 0.02
N TYR A 113 22.90 36.04 1.10
CA TYR A 113 23.64 37.13 1.73
C TYR A 113 25.08 37.24 1.19
N CYS A 114 25.83 36.13 1.20
CA CYS A 114 27.26 36.14 0.84
C CYS A 114 27.58 35.39 -0.46
N SER A 115 26.57 34.94 -1.20
CA SER A 115 26.72 34.22 -2.48
C SER A 115 27.48 32.88 -2.41
N TYR A 116 27.76 32.35 -1.23
CA TYR A 116 28.41 31.05 -1.06
C TYR A 116 27.65 29.93 -1.80
N ASN A 117 28.36 29.17 -2.64
CA ASN A 117 27.80 28.12 -3.49
C ASN A 117 28.66 26.84 -3.58
N LYS A 118 29.80 26.77 -2.86
CA LYS A 118 30.77 25.66 -3.00
C LYS A 118 30.23 24.31 -2.56
N ASN A 119 29.42 24.28 -1.49
CA ASN A 119 28.81 23.06 -0.99
C ASN A 119 27.36 23.28 -0.56
N LYS A 120 26.42 22.75 -1.33
CA LYS A 120 24.98 22.83 -1.06
C LYS A 120 24.56 22.28 0.32
N LYS A 121 25.37 21.42 0.95
CA LYS A 121 25.11 20.92 2.31
C LYS A 121 25.33 21.98 3.38
N MET A 122 26.10 23.03 3.08
CA MET A 122 26.36 24.17 3.96
C MET A 122 25.31 25.27 3.79
N LEU A 123 24.23 25.03 3.05
CA LEU A 123 23.08 25.93 2.96
C LEU A 123 21.97 25.39 3.87
N ASP A 124 21.27 26.32 4.52
CA ASP A 124 20.08 26.07 5.34
C ASP A 124 18.96 27.07 5.05
N ILE A 125 17.75 26.67 5.44
CA ILE A 125 16.57 27.52 5.35
C ILE A 125 16.50 28.38 6.60
N HIS A 126 16.40 29.69 6.40
CA HIS A 126 16.17 30.67 7.44
C HIS A 126 14.73 31.19 7.38
N HIS A 127 14.11 31.41 8.53
CA HIS A 127 12.79 32.03 8.66
C HIS A 127 12.97 33.51 8.92
N TYR A 128 12.55 34.35 7.98
CA TYR A 128 12.77 35.79 8.03
C TYR A 128 12.12 36.46 9.25
N ASP A 129 10.95 35.96 9.67
CA ASP A 129 10.24 36.41 10.88
C ASP A 129 10.74 35.75 12.19
N GLY A 130 11.79 34.92 12.13
CA GLY A 130 12.28 34.14 13.27
C GLY A 130 11.35 33.03 13.78
N ASN A 131 10.16 32.87 13.20
CA ASN A 131 9.17 31.90 13.64
C ASN A 131 9.25 30.61 12.82
N HIS A 132 9.84 29.57 13.42
CA HIS A 132 9.99 28.25 12.79
C HIS A 132 8.66 27.57 12.40
N ASN A 133 7.53 28.02 12.96
CA ASN A 133 6.21 27.51 12.59
C ASN A 133 5.67 28.16 11.31
N ASN A 134 6.13 29.36 10.95
CA ASN A 134 5.69 30.06 9.73
C ASN A 134 6.42 29.55 8.49
N ASN A 135 5.93 28.44 7.95
CA ASN A 135 6.55 27.75 6.81
C ASN A 135 6.08 28.24 5.43
N LYS A 136 5.48 29.43 5.35
CA LYS A 136 5.08 30.07 4.08
C LYS A 136 6.33 30.38 3.26
N ILE A 137 6.32 30.11 1.95
CA ILE A 137 7.53 30.22 1.12
C ILE A 137 8.13 31.64 1.12
N GLU A 138 7.28 32.66 1.22
CA GLU A 138 7.65 34.08 1.28
C GLU A 138 8.41 34.44 2.56
N ASN A 139 8.22 33.65 3.63
CA ASN A 139 8.93 33.80 4.89
C ASN A 139 10.28 33.06 4.92
N LEU A 140 10.58 32.26 3.88
CA LEU A 140 11.79 31.45 3.85
C LEU A 140 12.89 32.15 3.05
N ARG A 141 14.11 32.04 3.56
CA ARG A 141 15.36 32.47 2.94
C ARG A 141 16.34 31.32 2.91
N VAL A 142 17.39 31.42 2.11
CA VAL A 142 18.47 30.44 2.08
C VAL A 142 19.78 31.14 2.39
N LEU A 143 20.36 30.74 3.51
CA LEU A 143 21.64 31.25 3.99
C LEU A 143 22.63 30.10 4.09
N CYS A 144 23.93 30.37 4.00
CA CYS A 144 24.91 29.38 4.42
C CYS A 144 24.91 29.26 5.96
N VAL A 145 25.44 28.16 6.48
CA VAL A 145 25.53 27.89 7.93
C VAL A 145 26.21 29.02 8.70
N TRP A 146 27.17 29.70 8.10
CA TRP A 146 27.86 30.83 8.72
C TRP A 146 26.95 32.05 8.82
N CYS A 147 26.33 32.48 7.71
CA CYS A 147 25.40 33.61 7.71
C CYS A 147 24.17 33.32 8.58
N HIS A 148 23.68 32.09 8.58
CA HIS A 148 22.59 31.69 9.45
C HIS A 148 22.96 31.80 10.93
N ASN A 149 24.21 31.45 11.29
CA ASN A 149 24.73 31.66 12.64
C ASN A 149 24.95 33.14 12.97
N LEU A 150 25.40 33.98 12.03
CA LEU A 150 25.55 35.43 12.26
C LEU A 150 24.23 36.04 12.73
N TYR A 151 23.10 35.62 12.12
CA TYR A 151 21.78 36.07 12.55
C TYR A 151 21.41 35.56 13.96
N HIS A 152 21.49 34.25 14.20
CA HIS A 152 20.98 33.66 15.44
C HIS A 152 21.92 33.76 16.66
N ARG A 153 23.21 34.00 16.45
CA ARG A 153 24.22 33.99 17.52
C ARG A 153 24.84 35.36 17.79
N LEU A 154 24.88 36.20 16.77
CA LEU A 154 25.50 37.53 16.85
C LEU A 154 24.49 38.65 16.61
N ASP A 155 23.19 38.31 16.52
CA ASP A 155 22.07 39.23 16.28
C ASP A 155 22.31 40.21 15.12
N ILE A 156 23.05 39.75 14.10
CA ILE A 156 23.28 40.54 12.89
C ILE A 156 22.01 40.43 12.05
N ASN A 157 21.35 41.56 11.83
CA ASN A 157 20.17 41.60 10.96
C ASN A 157 20.59 41.37 9.50
N ILE A 158 20.18 40.23 8.95
CA ILE A 158 20.46 39.85 7.56
C ILE A 158 19.19 40.07 6.77
N ASP A 159 19.08 41.25 6.16
CA ASP A 159 17.98 41.55 5.26
C ASP A 159 18.29 41.05 3.85
N VAL A 160 17.56 40.04 3.41
CA VAL A 160 17.71 39.42 2.10
C VAL A 160 16.35 39.34 1.40
N PRO A 161 16.31 39.51 0.06
CA PRO A 161 15.05 39.59 -0.67
C PRO A 161 14.26 38.28 -0.64
N ILE A 162 12.95 38.37 -0.83
CA ILE A 162 12.07 37.21 -1.00
C ILE A 162 12.50 36.41 -2.24
N ILE A 163 12.63 35.08 -2.10
CA ILE A 163 13.08 34.21 -3.20
C ILE A 163 11.99 33.99 -4.25
N ILE A 164 10.76 33.72 -3.79
CA ILE A 164 9.61 33.38 -4.63
C ILE A 164 8.39 34.11 -4.07
N THR A 165 7.71 34.88 -4.91
CA THR A 165 6.42 35.47 -4.58
C THR A 165 5.31 34.41 -4.60
N LYS A 166 4.25 34.56 -3.81
CA LYS A 166 3.09 33.65 -3.87
C LYS A 166 2.52 33.50 -5.28
N LYS A 167 2.51 34.58 -6.07
CA LYS A 167 2.08 34.57 -7.47
C LYS A 167 2.94 33.63 -8.33
N GLU A 168 4.26 33.68 -8.20
CA GLU A 168 5.16 32.75 -8.91
C GLU A 168 5.00 31.31 -8.43
N LEU A 169 4.79 31.10 -7.12
CA LEU A 169 4.55 29.78 -6.55
C LEU A 169 3.26 29.16 -7.10
N ASP A 170 2.18 29.93 -7.17
CA ASP A 170 0.87 29.49 -7.67
C ASP A 170 0.97 29.05 -9.15
N ILE A 171 1.75 29.78 -9.96
CA ILE A 171 2.01 29.42 -11.36
C ILE A 171 2.77 28.08 -11.46
N GLU A 172 3.84 27.90 -10.69
CA GLU A 172 4.61 26.65 -10.69
C GLU A 172 3.80 25.46 -10.16
N LEU A 173 2.98 25.69 -9.13
CA LEU A 173 2.05 24.71 -8.59
C LEU A 173 0.99 24.30 -9.62
N ASN A 174 0.45 25.26 -10.37
CA ASN A 174 -0.54 24.97 -11.41
C ASN A 174 0.09 24.17 -12.57
N LYS A 175 1.32 24.50 -12.98
CA LYS A 175 2.08 23.69 -13.96
C LYS A 175 2.32 22.27 -13.45
N TYR A 176 2.71 22.11 -12.19
CA TYR A 176 2.93 20.80 -11.58
C TYR A 176 1.63 19.99 -11.47
N LYS A 177 0.54 20.62 -10.99
CA LYS A 177 -0.80 20.00 -10.90
C LYS A 177 -1.26 19.51 -12.27
N LYS A 178 -1.12 20.34 -13.32
CA LYS A 178 -1.44 20.00 -14.72
C LYS A 178 -0.63 18.79 -15.22
N ARG A 179 0.70 18.81 -15.05
CA ARG A 179 1.58 17.67 -15.40
C ARG A 179 1.23 16.39 -14.63
N SER A 180 0.90 16.50 -13.34
CA SER A 180 0.53 15.34 -12.52
C SER A 180 -0.80 14.73 -12.97
N PHE A 181 -1.75 15.58 -13.38
CA PHE A 181 -3.05 15.19 -13.88
C PHE A 181 -2.92 14.44 -15.22
N GLU A 182 -2.18 15.00 -16.18
CA GLU A 182 -1.88 14.37 -17.48
C GLU A 182 -1.17 13.01 -17.30
N LYS A 183 -0.25 12.91 -16.35
CA LYS A 183 0.44 11.65 -16.02
C LYS A 183 -0.50 10.62 -15.39
N CYS A 184 -1.50 11.06 -14.62
CA CYS A 184 -2.51 10.19 -14.02
C CYS A 184 -3.48 9.65 -15.08
N GLU A 185 -3.89 10.51 -16.01
CA GLU A 185 -4.78 10.15 -17.12
C GLU A 185 -4.16 9.09 -18.04
N LYS A 186 -2.87 9.23 -18.37
CA LYS A 186 -2.10 8.23 -19.12
C LYS A 186 -1.99 6.87 -18.40
N ARG A 187 -2.22 6.82 -17.08
CA ARG A 187 -2.20 5.57 -16.27
C ARG A 187 -3.56 4.88 -16.20
N ILE A 188 -4.64 5.53 -16.63
CA ILE A 188 -5.97 4.92 -16.67
C ILE A 188 -5.95 3.84 -17.75
N LYS A 189 -6.05 2.58 -17.32
CA LYS A 189 -6.01 1.44 -18.24
C LYS A 189 -7.32 1.37 -19.00
N LYS A 190 -7.23 1.42 -20.33
CA LYS A 190 -8.39 1.27 -21.20
C LYS A 190 -8.95 -0.16 -21.10
N PRO A 191 -10.28 -0.33 -21.14
CA PRO A 191 -10.89 -1.65 -21.15
C PRO A 191 -10.48 -2.43 -22.41
N LYS A 192 -10.30 -3.74 -22.26
CA LYS A 192 -10.03 -4.70 -23.33
C LYS A 192 -11.13 -5.77 -23.38
N ILE A 193 -11.21 -6.46 -24.51
CA ILE A 193 -12.10 -7.61 -24.71
C ILE A 193 -11.30 -8.89 -24.44
N CYS A 194 -11.86 -9.83 -23.68
CA CYS A 194 -11.24 -11.12 -23.42
C CYS A 194 -11.25 -11.99 -24.68
N TYR A 195 -10.12 -12.58 -25.06
CA TYR A 195 -10.01 -13.37 -26.29
C TYR A 195 -10.74 -14.73 -26.24
N LEU A 196 -11.16 -15.19 -25.06
CA LEU A 196 -11.86 -16.47 -24.91
C LEU A 196 -13.37 -16.29 -24.76
N CYS A 197 -13.81 -15.37 -23.89
CA CYS A 197 -15.22 -15.22 -23.52
C CYS A 197 -15.83 -13.90 -23.99
N SER A 198 -15.09 -13.09 -24.74
CA SER A 198 -15.52 -11.78 -25.26
C SER A 198 -15.97 -10.76 -24.20
N LYS A 199 -15.79 -11.05 -22.91
CA LYS A 199 -16.13 -10.14 -21.81
C LYS A 199 -15.18 -8.94 -21.77
N LYS A 200 -15.74 -7.74 -21.64
CA LYS A 200 -14.99 -6.49 -21.41
C LYS A 200 -14.38 -6.47 -20.00
N PHE A 201 -13.10 -6.14 -19.88
CA PHE A 201 -12.37 -6.10 -18.60
C PHE A 201 -11.29 -5.01 -18.57
N ILE A 202 -10.88 -4.58 -17.38
CA ILE A 202 -9.74 -3.68 -17.20
C ILE A 202 -8.47 -4.52 -17.03
N PRO A 203 -7.48 -4.41 -17.93
CA PRO A 203 -6.29 -5.24 -17.85
C PRO A 203 -5.36 -4.81 -16.70
N TRP A 204 -4.56 -5.74 -16.18
CA TRP A 204 -3.54 -5.44 -15.17
C TRP A 204 -2.25 -4.93 -15.82
N ASN A 205 -1.97 -5.30 -17.06
CA ASN A 205 -0.88 -4.76 -17.86
C ASN A 205 -1.28 -4.71 -19.35
N GLN A 206 -0.50 -4.02 -20.19
CA GLN A 206 -0.84 -3.89 -21.62
C GLN A 206 -0.84 -5.23 -22.37
N LYS A 207 -0.07 -6.23 -21.92
CA LYS A 207 0.07 -7.53 -22.60
C LYS A 207 -1.06 -8.52 -22.27
N GLN A 208 -1.90 -8.24 -21.27
CA GLN A 208 -2.94 -9.16 -20.85
C GLN A 208 -4.05 -9.31 -21.89
N LYS A 209 -4.31 -10.56 -22.29
CA LYS A 209 -5.30 -10.95 -23.31
C LYS A 209 -6.63 -11.48 -22.74
N TYR A 210 -6.60 -11.97 -21.50
CA TYR A 210 -7.73 -12.67 -20.88
C TYR A 210 -8.21 -11.98 -19.61
N CYS A 211 -9.53 -11.98 -19.38
CA CYS A 211 -10.12 -11.30 -18.21
C CYS A 211 -9.81 -12.00 -16.88
N SER A 212 -9.42 -13.27 -16.90
CA SER A 212 -9.17 -14.07 -15.71
C SER A 212 -8.14 -15.17 -15.95
N TYR A 213 -7.55 -15.68 -14.87
CA TYR A 213 -6.70 -16.86 -14.90
C TYR A 213 -7.42 -18.09 -15.47
N LYS A 214 -8.72 -18.24 -15.20
CA LYS A 214 -9.55 -19.30 -15.78
C LYS A 214 -9.50 -19.23 -17.30
N CYS A 215 -9.87 -18.09 -17.90
CA CYS A 215 -9.85 -17.90 -19.34
C CYS A 215 -8.46 -18.14 -19.96
N SER A 216 -7.40 -17.64 -19.32
CA SER A 216 -6.03 -17.92 -19.76
C SER A 216 -5.66 -19.39 -19.69
N SER A 217 -6.17 -20.13 -18.70
CA SER A 217 -5.90 -21.57 -18.56
C SER A 217 -6.69 -22.38 -19.58
N PHE A 218 -7.91 -21.95 -19.91
CA PHE A 218 -8.73 -22.57 -20.95
C PHE A 218 -8.12 -22.37 -22.34
N SER A 219 -7.59 -21.18 -22.65
CA SER A 219 -7.00 -20.90 -23.97
C SER A 219 -5.72 -21.69 -24.28
N ILE A 220 -5.08 -22.29 -23.28
CA ILE A 220 -3.87 -23.12 -23.45
C ILE A 220 -4.23 -24.60 -23.72
N ARG A 221 -5.50 -24.98 -23.54
CA ARG A 221 -5.93 -26.36 -23.78
C ARG A 221 -5.82 -26.67 -25.27
N ARG A 222 -5.13 -27.78 -25.58
CA ARG A 222 -5.01 -28.29 -26.95
C ARG A 222 -6.22 -29.13 -27.39
N VAL A 223 -6.95 -29.66 -26.42
CA VAL A 223 -8.08 -30.57 -26.63
C VAL A 223 -9.23 -30.13 -25.75
N GLU A 224 -10.44 -30.21 -26.28
CA GLU A 224 -11.66 -30.06 -25.52
C GLU A 224 -11.78 -31.19 -24.50
N ARG A 225 -11.83 -30.83 -23.23
CA ARG A 225 -11.84 -31.83 -22.16
C ARG A 225 -13.28 -32.27 -21.90
N PRO A 226 -13.53 -33.56 -21.73
CA PRO A 226 -14.83 -34.04 -21.30
C PRO A 226 -15.22 -33.42 -19.95
N THR A 227 -16.52 -33.38 -19.69
CA THR A 227 -17.11 -33.05 -18.39
C THR A 227 -16.63 -34.02 -17.31
N LYS A 228 -16.91 -33.70 -16.04
CA LYS A 228 -16.48 -34.55 -14.93
C LYS A 228 -17.16 -35.92 -15.01
N GLU A 229 -18.43 -35.92 -15.39
CA GLU A 229 -19.31 -37.08 -15.49
C GLU A 229 -18.89 -37.99 -16.65
N GLU A 230 -18.72 -37.42 -17.84
CA GLU A 230 -18.24 -38.15 -19.03
C GLU A 230 -16.85 -38.78 -18.78
N LEU A 231 -15.96 -38.06 -18.09
CA LEU A 231 -14.63 -38.59 -17.80
C LEU A 231 -14.68 -39.79 -16.85
N ILE A 232 -15.59 -39.81 -15.88
CA ILE A 232 -15.78 -40.96 -14.98
C ILE A 232 -16.24 -42.16 -15.82
N GLU A 233 -17.26 -41.99 -16.65
CA GLU A 233 -17.80 -43.04 -17.51
C GLU A 233 -16.73 -43.63 -18.45
N LEU A 234 -15.89 -42.78 -19.04
CA LEU A 234 -14.80 -43.21 -19.93
C LEU A 234 -13.72 -44.01 -19.18
N ILE A 235 -13.40 -43.61 -17.94
CA ILE A 235 -12.42 -44.31 -17.10
C ILE A 235 -12.96 -45.66 -16.59
N GLU A 236 -14.28 -45.78 -16.40
CA GLU A 236 -14.93 -47.04 -16.04
C GLU A 236 -14.93 -48.03 -17.22
N LYS A 237 -15.27 -47.54 -18.42
CA LYS A 237 -15.41 -48.38 -19.62
C LYS A 237 -14.09 -48.76 -20.27
N ASN A 238 -13.04 -47.96 -20.13
CA ASN A 238 -11.80 -48.14 -20.89
C ASN A 238 -10.55 -47.97 -20.01
N PRO A 239 -9.45 -48.69 -20.29
CA PRO A 239 -8.16 -48.42 -19.67
C PRO A 239 -7.69 -47.00 -20.03
N MET A 240 -7.01 -46.33 -19.10
CA MET A 240 -6.60 -44.92 -19.24
C MET A 240 -5.70 -44.67 -20.46
N THR A 241 -4.96 -45.68 -20.91
CA THR A 241 -4.17 -45.63 -22.15
C THR A 241 -5.05 -45.49 -23.38
N LYS A 242 -6.20 -46.20 -23.42
CA LYS A 242 -7.19 -46.11 -24.50
C LYS A 242 -7.95 -44.79 -24.45
N VAL A 243 -8.34 -44.31 -23.26
CA VAL A 243 -8.94 -42.97 -23.09
C VAL A 243 -7.97 -41.88 -23.53
N GLY A 244 -6.68 -42.01 -23.23
CA GLY A 244 -5.65 -41.10 -23.73
C GLY A 244 -5.63 -41.06 -25.27
N LYS A 245 -5.58 -42.23 -25.92
CA LYS A 245 -5.62 -42.33 -27.39
C LYS A 245 -6.87 -41.69 -28.01
N MET A 246 -8.05 -41.83 -27.37
CA MET A 246 -9.29 -41.22 -27.88
C MET A 246 -9.24 -39.69 -28.01
N PHE A 247 -8.52 -39.02 -27.09
CA PHE A 247 -8.38 -37.56 -27.09
C PHE A 247 -7.02 -37.10 -27.63
N ASP A 248 -6.23 -37.99 -28.23
CA ASP A 248 -4.85 -37.72 -28.66
C ASP A 248 -3.97 -37.12 -27.55
N VAL A 249 -4.04 -37.72 -26.35
CA VAL A 249 -3.24 -37.32 -25.18
C VAL A 249 -2.65 -38.53 -24.47
N SER A 250 -1.61 -38.31 -23.65
CA SER A 250 -1.06 -39.39 -22.81
C SER A 250 -2.01 -39.79 -21.68
N ASP A 251 -1.90 -41.04 -21.21
CA ASP A 251 -2.60 -41.54 -20.02
C ASP A 251 -2.34 -40.65 -18.79
N ASN A 252 -1.16 -40.06 -18.69
CA ASN A 252 -0.79 -39.10 -17.66
C ASN A 252 -1.59 -37.79 -17.76
N ALA A 253 -1.95 -37.34 -18.97
CA ALA A 253 -2.85 -36.20 -19.13
C ALA A 253 -4.23 -36.51 -18.54
N ILE A 254 -4.76 -37.71 -18.79
CA ILE A 254 -6.03 -38.19 -18.20
C ILE A 254 -5.94 -38.22 -16.66
N ARG A 255 -4.83 -38.71 -16.07
CA ARG A 255 -4.60 -38.63 -14.60
C ARG A 255 -4.63 -37.20 -14.08
N LYS A 256 -4.03 -36.25 -14.81
CA LYS A 256 -4.04 -34.82 -14.45
C LYS A 256 -5.43 -34.21 -14.56
N TRP A 257 -6.25 -34.66 -15.52
CA TRP A 257 -7.65 -34.23 -15.64
C TRP A 257 -8.49 -34.74 -14.47
N ALA A 258 -8.36 -36.04 -14.13
CA ALA A 258 -9.04 -36.63 -12.98
C ALA A 258 -8.69 -35.89 -11.67
N ARG A 259 -7.41 -35.56 -11.44
CA ARG A 259 -6.98 -34.77 -10.28
C ARG A 259 -7.60 -33.36 -10.26
N LYS A 260 -7.71 -32.72 -11.43
CA LYS A 260 -8.32 -31.38 -11.58
C LYS A 260 -9.81 -31.38 -11.23
N TYR A 261 -10.51 -32.49 -11.48
CA TYR A 261 -11.93 -32.68 -11.17
C TYR A 261 -12.18 -33.35 -9.80
N GLU A 262 -11.11 -33.60 -9.03
CA GLU A 262 -11.16 -34.26 -7.73
C GLU A 262 -11.76 -35.68 -7.82
N ILE A 263 -11.46 -36.41 -8.89
CA ILE A 263 -11.90 -37.79 -9.10
C ILE A 263 -10.90 -38.76 -8.46
N ASN A 264 -11.39 -39.65 -7.60
CA ASN A 264 -10.59 -40.74 -7.03
C ASN A 264 -10.55 -41.96 -7.96
N ILE A 265 -9.50 -42.06 -8.78
CA ILE A 265 -9.34 -43.12 -9.80
C ILE A 265 -9.33 -44.53 -9.17
N LYS A 266 -8.81 -44.68 -7.94
CA LYS A 266 -8.76 -45.99 -7.26
C LYS A 266 -10.16 -46.47 -6.90
N GLU A 267 -10.99 -45.56 -6.39
CA GLU A 267 -12.36 -45.85 -5.99
C GLU A 267 -13.22 -46.21 -7.21
N VAL A 268 -13.12 -45.43 -8.30
CA VAL A 268 -13.84 -45.70 -9.56
C VAL A 268 -13.52 -47.10 -10.09
N LYS A 269 -12.25 -47.49 -10.13
CA LYS A 269 -11.85 -48.83 -10.59
C LYS A 269 -12.25 -49.95 -9.63
N SER A 270 -12.33 -49.69 -8.33
CA SER A 270 -12.77 -50.68 -7.34
C SER A 270 -14.26 -51.03 -7.48
N LYS A 271 -15.11 -50.04 -7.79
CA LYS A 271 -16.54 -50.24 -8.06
C LYS A 271 -16.78 -51.10 -9.30
N VAL A 272 -15.94 -50.94 -10.33
CA VAL A 272 -15.98 -51.78 -11.54
C VAL A 272 -15.62 -53.23 -11.24
N LYS A 273 -14.57 -53.49 -10.44
CA LYS A 273 -14.21 -54.86 -10.03
C LYS A 273 -15.32 -55.56 -9.24
N MET A 274 -16.03 -54.84 -8.38
CA MET A 274 -17.17 -55.40 -7.62
C MET A 274 -18.40 -55.72 -8.48
N LYS A 275 -18.61 -55.01 -9.60
CA LYS A 275 -19.73 -55.27 -10.52
C LYS A 275 -19.53 -56.48 -11.44
N ILE A 276 -18.29 -56.93 -11.65
CA ILE A 276 -17.95 -58.06 -12.53
C ILE A 276 -17.90 -59.39 -11.74
N CYS A 277 -17.80 -59.34 -10.40
CA CYS A 277 -17.78 -60.52 -9.52
C CYS A 277 -19.16 -60.90 -8.95
N LYS A 278 -20.26 -60.39 -9.51
CA LYS A 278 -21.63 -60.83 -9.25
C LYS A 278 -22.21 -61.38 -10.55
#